data_AF-A0A1M7QM79-F1
#
_entry.id   AF-A0A1M7QM79-F1
#
_cell.length_a   1.000
_cell.length_b   1.000
_cell.length_c   1.000
_cell.angle_alpha   90.00
_cell.angle_beta   90.00
_cell.angle_gamma   90.00
#
_symmetry.space_group_name_H-M   'P 1'
#
loop_
_entity.id
_entity.type
_entity.pdbx_description
1 polymer ?
#
loop_
_entity_poly.entity_id
_entity_poly.type
_entity_poly.pdbx_seq_one_letter_code
_entity_poly.pdbx_strand_id
1 'polypeptide(L)'
;MLSLENGSIMDIQTEKLRLIEWIAGLNDTEILKEFITLKKRKEVDWWDGISAEERSEIEEGLAQADRGEVVTHEKAMEKYKKWL
;
A
#
# COMPACT_ATOMS: atom_id res chain seq x y z
N MET A 1 8.58 -35.95 -25.72
CA MET A 1 9.77 -35.11 -25.53
C MET A 1 9.36 -33.68 -25.93
N LEU A 2 9.19 -32.84 -24.91
CA LEU A 2 9.16 -31.36 -24.90
C LEU A 2 8.19 -30.62 -25.85
N SER A 3 7.02 -30.29 -25.32
CA SER A 3 6.38 -28.99 -25.58
C SER A 3 6.36 -28.24 -24.25
N LEU A 4 7.45 -27.53 -23.95
CA LEU A 4 7.50 -26.64 -22.80
C LEU A 4 6.83 -25.34 -23.17
N GLU A 5 5.67 -25.11 -22.58
CA GLU A 5 5.21 -23.79 -22.19
C GLU A 5 6.39 -23.02 -21.58
N ASN A 6 6.80 -21.93 -22.20
CA ASN A 6 7.61 -20.94 -21.53
C ASN A 6 7.09 -19.56 -21.95
N GLY A 7 5.96 -19.18 -21.35
CA GLY A 7 5.68 -17.77 -21.15
C GLY A 7 6.90 -17.17 -20.46
N SER A 8 7.53 -16.21 -21.14
CA SER A 8 8.80 -15.60 -20.75
C SER A 8 8.83 -15.27 -19.26
N ILE A 9 9.66 -15.99 -18.49
CA ILE A 9 10.07 -15.55 -17.16
C ILE A 9 10.85 -14.27 -17.40
N MET A 10 10.19 -13.13 -17.20
CA MET A 10 10.80 -11.82 -17.36
C MET A 10 12.04 -11.77 -16.47
N ASP A 11 13.22 -11.63 -17.08
CA ASP A 11 14.45 -11.47 -16.33
C ASP A 11 14.40 -10.12 -15.61
N ILE A 12 14.21 -10.19 -14.30
CA ILE A 12 14.10 -9.04 -13.42
C ILE A 12 15.33 -8.13 -13.49
N GLN A 13 16.51 -8.67 -13.83
CA GLN A 13 17.72 -7.86 -13.98
C GLN A 13 17.67 -7.03 -15.26
N THR A 14 17.22 -7.63 -16.36
CA THR A 14 16.96 -6.93 -17.62
C THR A 14 15.92 -5.82 -17.44
N GLU A 15 14.84 -6.08 -16.71
CA GLU A 15 13.79 -5.07 -16.51
C GLU A 15 14.26 -3.91 -15.60
N LYS A 16 15.09 -4.20 -14.59
CA LYS A 16 15.72 -3.16 -13.77
C LYS A 16 16.60 -2.23 -14.60
N LEU A 17 17.41 -2.80 -15.50
CA LEU A 17 18.29 -2.02 -16.38
C LEU A 17 17.48 -1.09 -17.29
N ARG A 18 16.42 -1.59 -17.92
CA ARG A 18 15.52 -0.79 -18.76
C ARG A 18 14.89 0.37 -18.00
N LEU A 19 14.46 0.12 -16.76
CA LEU A 19 13.87 1.17 -15.94
C LEU A 19 14.89 2.26 -15.59
N ILE A 20 16.14 1.89 -15.29
CA ILE A 20 17.22 2.87 -15.01
C ILE A 20 17.49 3.73 -16.24
N GLU A 21 17.63 3.12 -17.42
CA GLU A 21 17.87 3.85 -18.67
C GLU A 21 16.74 4.82 -19.00
N TRP A 22 15.48 4.37 -18.85
CA TRP A 22 14.32 5.20 -19.09
C TRP A 22 14.23 6.39 -18.12
N ILE A 23 14.43 6.16 -16.81
CA ILE A 23 14.44 7.24 -15.81
C ILE A 23 15.57 8.23 -16.08
N ALA A 24 16.76 7.75 -16.50
CA ALA A 24 17.90 8.63 -16.79
C ALA A 24 17.64 9.59 -17.97
N GLY A 25 16.77 9.21 -18.91
CA GLY A 25 16.33 10.06 -20.02
C GLY A 25 15.11 10.93 -19.72
N LEU A 26 14.54 10.84 -18.51
CA LEU A 26 13.30 11.52 -18.15
C LEU A 26 13.54 13.00 -17.85
N ASN A 27 12.89 13.88 -18.61
CA ASN A 27 12.91 15.34 -18.37
C ASN A 27 11.64 15.86 -17.68
N ASP A 28 10.62 15.00 -17.52
CA ASP A 28 9.36 15.36 -16.88
C ASP A 28 9.48 15.29 -15.34
N THR A 29 9.43 16.46 -14.71
CA THR A 29 9.57 16.57 -13.26
C THR A 29 8.35 16.08 -12.46
N GLU A 30 7.15 16.00 -13.04
CA GLU A 30 5.98 15.46 -12.36
C GLU A 30 6.07 13.96 -12.23
N ILE A 31 6.42 13.28 -13.32
CA ILE A 31 6.65 11.83 -13.33
C ILE A 31 7.76 11.47 -12.33
N LEU A 32 8.87 12.21 -12.29
CA LEU A 32 9.94 11.96 -11.32
C LEU A 32 9.46 12.07 -9.85
N LYS A 33 8.59 13.03 -9.53
CA LYS A 33 8.02 13.19 -8.18
C LYS A 33 7.14 12.00 -7.79
N GLU A 34 6.38 11.43 -8.72
CA GLU A 34 5.57 10.25 -8.45
C GLU A 34 6.42 9.03 -8.09
N PHE A 35 7.53 8.80 -8.82
CA PHE A 35 8.48 7.72 -8.52
C PHE A 35 9.18 7.92 -7.16
N ILE A 36 9.59 9.13 -6.83
CA ILE A 36 10.15 9.46 -5.50
C ILE A 36 9.13 9.17 -4.40
N THR A 37 7.87 9.53 -4.62
CA THR A 37 6.78 9.28 -3.68
C THR A 37 6.50 7.78 -3.53
N LEU A 38 6.55 7.02 -4.62
CA LEU A 38 6.42 5.56 -4.59
C LEU A 38 7.57 4.89 -3.82
N LYS A 39 8.80 5.38 -3.97
CA LYS A 39 9.95 4.95 -3.16
C LYS A 39 9.73 5.26 -1.68
N LYS A 40 9.35 6.51 -1.34
CA LYS A 40 9.11 6.93 0.05
C LYS A 40 7.98 6.16 0.73
N ARG A 41 6.88 5.88 0.02
CA ARG A 41 5.77 5.06 0.52
C ARG A 41 6.18 3.63 0.86
N LYS A 42 7.29 3.13 0.29
CA LYS A 42 7.87 1.83 0.64
C LYS A 42 8.93 1.93 1.76
N GLU A 43 9.43 3.13 2.05
CA GLU A 43 10.44 3.38 3.09
C GLU A 43 9.82 3.77 4.44
N VAL A 44 8.59 4.29 4.45
CA VAL A 44 7.86 4.65 5.68
C VAL A 44 6.54 3.89 5.70
N ASP A 45 6.44 2.87 6.55
CA ASP A 45 5.16 2.26 6.88
C ASP A 45 4.29 3.35 7.53
N TRP A 46 3.03 3.48 7.12
CA TRP A 46 2.12 4.46 7.73
C TRP A 46 1.97 4.18 9.23
N TRP A 47 2.16 2.90 9.63
CA TRP A 47 2.22 2.46 11.01
C TRP A 47 3.31 3.16 11.83
N ASP A 48 4.42 3.55 11.20
CA ASP A 48 5.51 4.29 11.84
C ASP A 48 5.24 5.81 11.87
N GLY A 49 4.15 6.27 11.23
CA GLY A 49 3.77 7.67 11.10
C GLY A 49 2.63 8.13 12.00
N ILE A 50 1.96 7.22 12.73
CA ILE A 50 0.86 7.54 13.65
C ILE A 50 1.37 7.76 15.08
N SER A 51 0.62 8.49 15.90
CA SER A 51 0.96 8.72 17.31
C SER A 51 0.86 7.43 18.14
N ALA A 52 1.45 7.46 19.34
CA ALA A 52 1.34 6.34 20.28
C ALA A 52 -0.11 6.13 20.72
N GLU A 53 -0.87 7.22 20.85
CA GLU A 53 -2.30 7.20 21.18
C GLU A 53 -3.12 6.56 20.06
N GLU A 54 -2.92 7.00 18.81
CA GLU A 54 -3.60 6.42 17.63
C GLU A 54 -3.28 4.94 17.48
N ARG A 55 -2.02 4.54 17.71
CA ARG A 55 -1.61 3.15 17.68
C ARG A 55 -2.28 2.33 18.79
N SER A 56 -2.37 2.86 20.01
CA SER A 56 -3.04 2.21 21.13
C SER A 56 -4.54 2.01 20.85
N GLU A 57 -5.22 2.99 20.25
CA GLU A 57 -6.63 2.86 19.89
C GLU A 57 -6.86 1.78 18.82
N ILE A 58 -5.96 1.68 17.83
CA ILE A 58 -6.03 0.64 16.81
C ILE A 58 -5.80 -0.76 17.43
N GLU A 59 -4.78 -0.90 18.28
CA GLU A 59 -4.49 -2.17 18.97
C GLU A 59 -5.65 -2.59 19.88
N GLU A 60 -6.29 -1.65 20.58
CA GLU A 60 -7.49 -1.92 21.38
C GLU A 60 -8.66 -2.37 20.49
N GLY A 61 -8.92 -1.67 19.37
CA GLY A 61 -9.98 -2.02 18.43
C GLY A 61 -9.81 -3.41 17.82
N LEU A 62 -8.57 -3.82 17.53
CA LEU A 62 -8.25 -5.19 17.09
C LEU A 62 -8.55 -6.21 18.19
N ALA A 63 -8.13 -5.94 19.42
CA ALA A 63 -8.41 -6.83 20.55
C ALA A 63 -9.91 -6.94 20.87
N GLN A 64 -10.68 -5.86 20.71
CA GLN A 64 -12.14 -5.87 20.80
C GLN A 64 -12.75 -6.74 19.70
N ALA A 65 -12.28 -6.61 18.46
CA ALA A 65 -12.74 -7.41 17.34
C ALA A 65 -12.47 -8.91 17.53
N ASP A 66 -11.30 -9.28 18.05
CA ASP A 66 -10.95 -10.67 18.38
C ASP A 66 -11.86 -11.27 19.46
N ARG A 67 -12.36 -10.44 20.39
CA ARG A 67 -13.37 -10.82 21.39
C ARG A 67 -14.80 -10.84 20.85
N GLY A 68 -15.00 -10.50 19.57
CA GLY A 68 -16.32 -10.42 18.94
C GLY A 68 -17.11 -9.17 19.29
N GLU A 69 -16.47 -8.14 19.86
CA GLU A 69 -17.08 -6.85 20.22
C GLU A 69 -17.24 -5.95 18.97
N VAL A 70 -17.73 -6.53 17.88
CA VAL A 70 -17.97 -5.83 16.61
C VAL A 70 -19.45 -5.54 16.43
N VAL A 71 -19.76 -4.46 15.72
CA VAL A 71 -21.12 -4.13 15.29
C VAL A 71 -21.22 -4.20 13.78
N THR A 72 -22.41 -4.45 13.25
CA THR A 72 -22.62 -4.43 11.80
C THR A 72 -22.39 -3.02 11.25
N HIS A 73 -21.99 -2.95 9.97
CA HIS A 73 -21.83 -1.67 9.28
C HIS A 73 -23.11 -0.81 9.35
N GLU A 74 -24.28 -1.43 9.16
CA GLU A 74 -25.58 -0.77 9.31
C GLU A 74 -25.74 -0.11 10.69
N LYS A 75 -25.39 -0.85 11.76
CA LYS A 75 -25.48 -0.36 13.13
C LYS A 75 -24.48 0.76 13.43
N ALA A 76 -23.26 0.67 12.90
CA ALA A 76 -22.27 1.73 13.02
C ALA A 76 -22.75 3.03 12.33
N MET A 77 -23.31 2.90 11.12
CA MET A 77 -23.80 4.04 10.33
C MET A 77 -25.00 4.75 10.95
N GLU A 78 -25.80 4.09 11.80
CA GLU A 78 -26.87 4.75 12.55
C GLU A 78 -26.38 5.96 13.38
N LYS A 79 -25.16 5.90 13.93
CA LYS A 79 -24.58 7.01 14.71
C LYS A 79 -24.28 8.25 13.85
N TYR A 80 -24.07 8.05 12.56
CA TYR A 80 -23.68 9.10 11.61
C TYR A 80 -24.84 9.59 10.75
N LYS A 81 -26.02 8.94 10.80
CA LYS A 81 -27.24 9.35 10.07
C LYS A 81 -27.65 10.80 10.28
N LYS A 82 -27.27 11.44 11.40
CA LYS A 82 -27.59 12.85 11.69
C LYS A 82 -26.73 13.87 10.94
N TRP A 83 -25.66 13.43 10.30
CA TRP A 83 -24.69 14.26 9.56
C TRP A 83 -24.63 13.93 8.07
N LEU A 84 -25.46 12.98 7.63
CA LEU A 84 -25.74 12.65 6.22
C LEU A 84 -27.03 13.36 5.81
#